data_AF-A0A753BBU7-F1
#
_entry.id   AF-A0A753BBU7-F1
#
_cell.length_a   1.000
_cell.length_b   1.000
_cell.length_c   1.000
_cell.angle_alpha   90.00
_cell.angle_beta   90.00
_cell.angle_gamma   90.00
#
_symmetry.space_group_name_H-M   'P 1'
#
loop_
_entity.id
_entity.type
_entity.pdbx_description
1 polymer ?
#
loop_
_entity_poly.entity_id
_entity_poly.type
_entity_poly.pdbx_seq_one_letter_code
_entity_poly.pdbx_strand_id
1 'polypeptide(L)'
;TTVSRGWNIQANGGDTETVAPGDTVNVAQGDNIEVTRAGKTLNIATSRKVNFDNVAIGTITLDKDSGKISGLADGALAPDSRDAVTGSQLFSTHKNVSTNSQNIAANKAQI
;
A
#
# COMPACT_ATOMS: atom_id res chain seq x y z
N THR A 1 19.38 -18.51 -47.15
CA THR A 1 18.47 -17.66 -46.36
C THR A 1 17.90 -18.51 -45.25
N THR A 2 18.17 -18.16 -43.99
CA THR A 2 17.49 -18.85 -42.88
C THR A 2 16.02 -18.44 -42.96
N VAL A 3 15.14 -19.39 -43.27
CA VAL A 3 13.70 -19.15 -43.15
C VAL A 3 13.44 -19.07 -41.65
N SER A 4 13.19 -17.88 -41.12
CA SER A 4 12.74 -17.74 -39.74
C SER A 4 11.45 -18.54 -39.61
N ARG A 5 11.39 -19.52 -38.70
CA ARG A 5 10.13 -20.16 -38.34
C ARG A 5 9.43 -19.26 -37.33
N GLY A 6 8.10 -19.16 -37.38
CA GLY A 6 7.33 -18.42 -36.38
C GLY A 6 7.52 -19.00 -34.97
N TRP A 7 7.05 -18.26 -33.97
CA TRP A 7 7.03 -18.67 -32.56
C TRP A 7 5.62 -18.55 -32.00
N ASN A 8 5.37 -19.05 -30.79
CA ASN A 8 4.04 -19.08 -30.19
C ASN A 8 3.95 -18.15 -28.97
N ILE A 9 2.86 -17.38 -28.82
CA ILE A 9 2.53 -16.53 -27.67
C ILE A 9 1.41 -17.12 -26.81
N GLN A 10 1.51 -16.98 -25.50
CA GLN A 10 0.53 -17.44 -24.51
C GLN A 10 0.59 -16.54 -23.27
N ALA A 11 -0.55 -16.24 -22.64
CA ALA A 11 -0.63 -15.51 -21.37
C ALA A 11 -1.27 -16.38 -20.28
N ASN A 12 -0.66 -16.41 -19.10
CA ASN A 12 -1.17 -17.10 -17.90
C ASN A 12 -1.62 -18.56 -18.14
N GLY A 13 -0.92 -19.29 -19.01
CA GLY A 13 -1.26 -20.68 -19.35
C GLY A 13 -2.57 -20.86 -20.12
N GLY A 14 -3.13 -19.77 -20.66
CA GLY A 14 -4.32 -19.79 -21.51
C GLY A 14 -4.04 -20.33 -22.91
N ASP A 15 -4.81 -19.91 -23.89
CA ASP A 15 -4.64 -20.40 -25.25
C ASP A 15 -3.31 -19.93 -25.88
N THR A 16 -2.79 -20.74 -26.81
CA THR A 16 -1.56 -20.43 -27.56
C THR A 16 -1.89 -19.90 -28.95
N GLU A 17 -1.24 -18.81 -29.35
CA GLU A 17 -1.37 -18.21 -30.68
C GLU A 17 -0.01 -18.21 -31.41
N THR A 18 0.05 -18.54 -32.69
CA THR A 18 1.30 -18.54 -33.46
C THR A 18 1.56 -17.15 -34.04
N VAL A 19 2.70 -16.58 -33.68
CA VAL A 19 3.28 -15.37 -34.26
C VAL A 19 4.18 -15.77 -35.42
N ALA A 20 3.72 -15.56 -36.64
CA ALA A 20 4.44 -15.88 -37.85
C ALA A 20 5.65 -14.94 -38.06
N PRO A 21 6.63 -15.32 -38.91
CA PRO A 21 7.72 -14.43 -39.27
C PRO A 21 7.20 -13.15 -39.92
N GLY A 22 7.53 -12.00 -39.33
CA GLY A 22 7.08 -10.69 -39.80
C GLY A 22 5.91 -10.11 -39.01
N ASP A 23 5.26 -10.90 -38.15
CA ASP A 23 4.19 -10.41 -37.28
C ASP A 23 4.73 -9.49 -36.18
N THR A 24 3.82 -8.65 -35.65
CA THR A 24 4.10 -7.76 -34.52
C THR A 24 3.30 -8.18 -33.31
N VAL A 25 3.98 -8.38 -32.18
CA VAL A 25 3.32 -8.49 -30.88
C VAL A 25 3.22 -7.12 -30.25
N ASN A 26 2.00 -6.74 -29.88
CA ASN A 26 1.74 -5.52 -29.14
C ASN A 26 1.74 -5.81 -27.63
N VAL A 27 2.44 -4.98 -26.85
CA VAL A 27 2.32 -4.96 -25.39
C VAL A 27 1.34 -3.85 -25.03
N ALA A 28 0.09 -4.23 -24.78
CA ALA A 28 -0.92 -3.30 -24.32
C ALA A 28 -0.72 -2.97 -22.84
N GLN A 29 -1.00 -1.73 -22.47
CA GLN A 29 -0.97 -1.27 -21.09
C GLN A 29 -2.35 -1.42 -20.45
N GLY A 30 -2.39 -1.76 -19.17
CA GLY A 30 -3.62 -1.82 -18.37
C GLY A 30 -3.74 -0.58 -17.48
N ASP A 31 -4.74 -0.56 -16.61
CA ASP A 31 -5.07 0.68 -15.88
C ASP A 31 -3.97 1.17 -14.93
N ASN A 32 -3.29 0.25 -14.23
CA ASN A 32 -2.27 0.59 -13.23
C ASN A 32 -0.86 0.62 -13.78
N ILE A 33 -0.73 0.27 -15.06
CA ILE A 33 0.54 -0.02 -15.68
C ILE A 33 0.66 0.85 -16.92
N GLU A 34 1.64 1.74 -16.93
CA GLU A 34 2.04 2.53 -18.09
C GLU A 34 3.07 1.75 -18.89
N VAL A 35 2.90 1.65 -20.21
CA VAL A 35 3.84 0.99 -21.13
C VAL A 35 4.27 1.99 -22.22
N THR A 36 5.55 2.38 -22.23
CA THR A 36 6.13 3.28 -23.24
C THR A 36 7.32 2.61 -23.94
N ARG A 37 7.67 3.05 -25.15
CA ARG A 37 8.81 2.50 -25.90
C ARG A 37 9.71 3.61 -26.42
N ALA A 38 11.02 3.45 -26.23
CA ALA A 38 12.05 4.30 -26.82
C ALA A 38 13.11 3.44 -27.50
N GLY A 39 13.16 3.45 -28.84
CA GLY A 39 14.09 2.62 -29.61
C GLY A 39 13.88 1.13 -29.33
N LYS A 40 14.91 0.42 -28.84
CA LYS A 40 14.81 -1.01 -28.48
C LYS A 40 14.37 -1.24 -27.03
N THR A 41 14.02 -0.18 -26.30
CA THR A 41 13.62 -0.23 -24.88
C THR A 41 12.11 -0.13 -24.74
N LEU A 42 11.51 -1.03 -23.97
CA LEU A 42 10.13 -0.98 -23.51
C LEU A 42 10.14 -0.68 -22.01
N ASN A 43 9.55 0.45 -21.61
CA ASN A 43 9.36 0.89 -20.24
C ASN A 43 7.98 0.48 -19.76
N ILE A 44 7.91 -0.26 -18.65
CA ILE A 44 6.66 -0.63 -18.00
C ILE A 44 6.73 -0.10 -16.56
N ALA A 45 5.82 0.79 -16.17
CA ALA A 45 5.81 1.42 -14.85
C ALA A 45 4.45 1.24 -14.19
N THR A 46 4.39 1.13 -12.86
CA THR A 46 3.15 1.49 -12.21
C THR A 46 2.90 2.94 -12.53
N SER A 47 1.72 3.21 -13.05
CA SER A 47 1.23 4.56 -13.13
C SER A 47 1.48 5.23 -11.77
N ARG A 48 1.91 6.50 -11.76
CA ARG A 48 1.99 7.30 -10.51
C ARG A 48 0.62 7.40 -9.80
N LYS A 49 -0.41 6.91 -10.49
CA LYS A 49 -1.79 6.73 -10.10
C LYS A 49 -2.23 5.28 -10.41
N VAL A 50 -2.53 4.50 -9.39
CA VAL A 50 -2.96 3.08 -9.47
C VAL A 50 -4.40 2.92 -8.98
N ASN A 51 -5.04 1.79 -9.32
CA ASN A 51 -6.46 1.44 -9.16
C ASN A 51 -6.60 -0.03 -8.72
N PHE A 52 -6.92 -0.28 -7.45
CA PHE A 52 -7.08 -1.64 -6.90
C PHE A 52 -8.54 -1.88 -6.47
N ASP A 53 -9.09 -3.07 -6.69
CA ASP A 53 -10.51 -3.39 -6.37
C ASP A 53 -10.81 -3.45 -4.87
N ASN A 54 -9.84 -3.87 -4.04
CA ASN A 54 -9.90 -3.74 -2.59
C ASN A 54 -8.53 -3.30 -2.09
N VAL A 55 -8.55 -2.22 -1.31
CA VAL A 55 -7.47 -1.87 -0.40
C VAL A 55 -8.14 -1.62 0.94
N ALA A 56 -8.07 -2.57 1.86
CA ALA A 56 -8.66 -2.41 3.17
C ALA A 56 -7.98 -1.23 3.92
N ILE A 57 -8.64 -0.07 3.95
CA ILE A 57 -8.20 1.23 4.50
C ILE A 57 -9.47 2.09 4.84
N GLY A 58 -9.87 2.23 6.11
CA GLY A 58 -11.17 2.83 6.52
C GLY A 58 -11.21 4.37 6.60
N THR A 59 -11.47 4.93 7.79
CA THR A 59 -11.32 6.37 8.09
C THR A 59 -9.86 6.85 8.04
N ILE A 60 -8.99 6.03 7.46
CA ILE A 60 -7.55 6.07 7.55
C ILE A 60 -7.01 6.85 6.36
N THR A 61 -6.38 7.99 6.62
CA THR A 61 -5.61 8.71 5.59
C THR A 61 -4.14 8.34 5.69
N LEU A 62 -3.37 8.25 4.61
CA LEU A 62 -1.90 8.32 4.62
C LEU A 62 -1.48 9.56 3.85
N ASP A 63 -1.05 10.58 4.57
CA ASP A 63 -0.72 11.86 3.97
C ASP A 63 0.74 11.90 3.51
N LYS A 64 1.00 12.21 2.24
CA LYS A 64 2.36 12.16 1.66
C LYS A 64 3.29 13.26 2.20
N ASP A 65 2.73 14.38 2.64
CA ASP A 65 3.50 15.57 2.99
C ASP A 65 3.81 15.60 4.48
N SER A 66 2.81 15.31 5.30
CA SER A 66 2.94 15.21 6.75
C SER A 66 3.33 13.81 7.23
N GLY A 67 3.25 12.79 6.39
CA GLY A 67 3.51 11.40 6.75
C GLY A 67 2.49 10.80 7.71
N LYS A 68 1.34 11.46 7.91
CA LYS A 68 0.40 11.09 8.97
C LYS A 68 -0.60 10.05 8.53
N ILE A 69 -0.80 9.10 9.44
CA ILE A 69 -1.96 8.22 9.43
C ILE A 69 -3.03 8.83 10.34
N SER A 70 -4.18 9.23 9.77
CA SER A 70 -5.20 9.98 10.51
C SER A 70 -6.59 9.40 10.34
N GLY A 71 -7.50 9.81 11.24
CA GLY A 71 -8.90 9.43 11.23
C GLY A 71 -9.19 8.04 11.79
N LEU A 72 -8.19 7.33 12.34
CA LEU A 72 -8.41 6.10 13.10
C LEU A 72 -9.53 6.28 14.14
N ALA A 73 -10.49 5.36 14.15
CA ALA A 73 -11.38 5.22 15.29
C ALA A 73 -10.58 4.71 16.49
N ASP A 74 -11.02 5.06 17.69
CA ASP A 74 -10.41 4.54 18.91
C ASP A 74 -10.45 3.00 18.87
N GLY A 75 -9.27 2.40 18.91
CA GLY A 75 -9.15 0.96 18.86
C GLY A 75 -9.68 0.33 20.14
N ALA A 76 -10.29 -0.84 20.05
CA ALA A 76 -10.73 -1.53 21.27
C ALA A 76 -9.53 -1.73 22.21
N LEU A 77 -9.65 -1.33 23.48
CA LEU A 77 -8.62 -1.56 24.50
C LEU A 77 -8.94 -2.85 25.25
N ALA A 78 -8.78 -3.97 24.55
CA ALA A 78 -9.01 -5.31 25.04
C ALA A 78 -7.77 -6.18 24.81
N PRO A 79 -7.51 -7.23 25.62
CA PRO A 79 -6.31 -8.06 25.50
C PRO A 79 -6.04 -8.64 24.09
N ASP A 80 -7.06 -8.76 23.25
CA ASP A 80 -7.01 -9.38 21.92
C ASP A 80 -7.23 -8.43 20.74
N SER A 81 -7.50 -7.15 20.98
CA SER A 81 -7.76 -6.15 19.94
C SER A 81 -6.61 -6.00 18.94
N ARG A 82 -6.96 -5.75 17.68
CA ARG A 82 -6.02 -5.49 16.56
C ARG A 82 -6.24 -4.14 15.91
N ASP A 83 -7.07 -3.33 16.54
CA ASP A 83 -7.34 -1.99 16.06
C ASP A 83 -6.15 -1.10 16.37
N ALA A 84 -5.84 -0.18 15.46
CA ALA A 84 -4.84 0.83 15.75
C ALA A 84 -5.39 1.81 16.79
N VAL A 85 -4.55 2.18 17.77
CA VAL A 85 -4.90 3.15 18.80
C VAL A 85 -4.68 4.57 18.32
N THR A 86 -5.51 5.48 18.78
CA THR A 86 -5.50 6.89 18.38
C THR A 86 -4.67 7.74 19.33
N GLY A 87 -4.42 8.99 18.92
CA GLY A 87 -3.78 9.99 19.77
C GLY A 87 -4.58 10.30 21.04
N SER A 88 -5.92 10.31 20.98
CA SER A 88 -6.78 10.56 22.15
C SER A 88 -6.65 9.47 23.22
N GLN A 89 -6.55 8.21 22.80
CA GLN A 89 -6.37 7.09 23.74
C GLN A 89 -5.02 7.15 24.46
N LEU A 90 -3.95 7.48 23.75
CA LEU A 90 -2.63 7.70 24.34
C LEU A 90 -2.62 8.92 25.27
N PHE A 91 -3.27 10.00 24.87
CA PHE A 91 -3.37 11.22 25.66
C PHE A 91 -4.07 10.98 27.00
N SER A 92 -5.19 10.25 27.01
CA SER A 92 -5.91 9.87 28.22
C SER A 92 -5.03 9.07 29.19
N THR A 93 -4.25 8.12 28.68
CA THR A 93 -3.29 7.33 29.48
C THR A 93 -2.20 8.22 30.08
N HIS A 94 -1.65 9.15 29.29
CA HIS A 94 -0.62 10.07 29.74
C HIS A 94 -1.10 10.96 30.90
N LYS A 95 -2.35 11.42 30.84
CA LYS A 95 -2.97 12.22 31.91
C LYS A 95 -2.99 11.46 33.24
N ASN A 96 -3.40 10.19 33.22
CA ASN A 96 -3.45 9.34 34.41
C ASN A 96 -2.06 9.13 35.04
N VAL A 97 -1.03 8.92 34.21
CA VAL A 97 0.36 8.79 34.68
C VAL A 97 0.83 10.09 35.35
N SER A 98 0.56 11.23 34.74
CA SER A 98 0.94 12.54 35.29
C SER A 98 0.31 12.76 36.67
N THR A 99 -0.97 12.42 36.84
CA THR A 99 -1.65 12.49 38.15
C THR A 99 -0.99 11.58 39.18
N ASN A 100 -0.61 10.35 38.82
CA ASN A 100 0.09 9.46 39.75
C ASN A 100 1.44 10.01 40.19
N SER A 101 2.21 10.58 39.26
CA SER A 101 3.48 11.22 39.59
C SER A 101 3.31 12.34 40.61
N GLN A 102 2.25 13.15 40.48
CA GLN A 102 1.92 14.21 41.44
C GLN A 102 1.52 13.64 42.79
N ASN A 103 0.67 12.62 42.83
CA ASN A 103 0.25 11.98 44.07
C ASN A 103 1.45 11.34 44.82
N ILE A 104 2.37 10.71 44.10
CA ILE A 104 3.60 10.18 44.68
C ILE A 104 4.44 11.30 45.30
N ALA A 105 4.59 12.42 44.60
CA ALA A 105 5.31 13.58 45.13
C ALA A 105 4.61 14.16 46.38
N ALA A 106 3.28 14.24 46.38
CA ALA A 106 2.49 14.72 47.51
C ALA A 106 2.60 13.78 48.71
N ASN A 107 2.42 12.48 48.51
CA ASN A 107 2.61 11.48 49.56
C ASN A 107 4.03 11.55 50.14
N LYS A 108 5.03 11.72 49.27
CA LYS A 108 6.42 11.93 49.70
C LYS A 108 6.59 13.20 50.55
N ALA A 109 5.82 14.26 50.31
CA ALA A 109 5.86 15.48 51.10
C ALA A 109 5.13 15.38 52.43
N GLN A 110 4.28 14.36 52.62
CA GLN A 110 3.49 14.11 53.84
C GLN A 110 4.18 13.19 54.84
N ILE A 111 5.25 12.50 54.42
CA ILE A 111 6.07 11.61 55.26
C ILE A 111 7.35 12.32 55.71
#